data_AF-A0AAJ1KJT9-F1
#
_entry.id   AF-A0AAJ1KJT9-F1
#
_cell.length_a   1.000
_cell.length_b   1.000
_cell.length_c   1.000
_cell.angle_alpha   90.00
_cell.angle_beta   90.00
_cell.angle_gamma   90.00
#
_symmetry.space_group_name_H-M   'P 1'
#
loop_
_entity.id
_entity.type
_entity.pdbx_description
1 polymer ?
#
loop_
_entity_poly.entity_id
_entity_poly.type
_entity_poly.pdbx_seq_one_letter_code
_entity_poly.pdbx_strand_id
1 'polypeptide(L)'
;MTVRLRAHHLLCLLTYVGKGYSPAFTANYDNVVKRLGEGEAVLIVSGPDDICAPMLDEREPHCLGEGAAERDGLGARDVGALLGRPVRAGDRLVLDASSLAPMRKAFSAGLTRQACSGCEWSDLCSAVALSGFQDTRL
;
A
#
# COMPACT_ATOMS: atom_id res chain seq x y z
N MET A 1 6.96 -17.16 -5.80
CA MET A 1 7.47 -16.29 -4.72
C MET A 1 6.33 -15.34 -4.32
N THR A 2 6.48 -14.54 -3.26
CA THR A 2 5.47 -13.53 -2.86
C THR A 2 6.13 -12.22 -2.46
N VAL A 3 5.44 -11.11 -2.72
CA VAL A 3 5.74 -9.81 -2.12
C VAL A 3 5.03 -9.73 -0.76
N ARG A 4 5.77 -9.48 0.31
CA ARG A 4 5.20 -9.30 1.65
C ARG A 4 4.73 -7.86 1.78
N LEU A 5 3.46 -7.65 2.15
CA LEU A 5 2.90 -6.31 2.33
C LEU A 5 2.04 -6.20 3.58
N ARG A 6 2.14 -5.05 4.23
CA ARG A 6 1.19 -4.58 5.23
C ARG A 6 -0.13 -4.22 4.57
N ALA A 7 -1.22 -4.37 5.30
CA ALA A 7 -2.54 -4.13 4.75
C ALA A 7 -2.75 -2.68 4.27
N HIS A 8 -2.19 -1.68 4.95
CA HIS A 8 -2.34 -0.29 4.49
C HIS A 8 -1.52 0.00 3.22
N HIS A 9 -0.42 -0.72 2.98
CA HIS A 9 0.37 -0.57 1.76
C HIS A 9 -0.37 -1.05 0.50
N LEU A 10 -1.39 -1.91 0.64
CA LEU A 10 -2.32 -2.18 -0.46
C LEU A 10 -2.99 -0.91 -0.98
N LEU A 11 -3.22 0.09 -0.12
CA LEU A 11 -3.78 1.39 -0.48
C LEU A 11 -2.71 2.31 -1.06
N CYS A 12 -1.51 2.34 -0.45
CA CYS A 12 -0.40 3.16 -0.93
C CYS A 12 0.04 2.78 -2.35
N LEU A 13 -0.03 1.48 -2.71
CA LEU A 13 0.28 0.98 -4.04
C LEU A 13 -0.60 1.58 -5.13
N LEU A 14 -1.89 1.83 -4.81
CA LEU A 14 -2.86 2.33 -5.79
C LEU A 14 -2.45 3.67 -6.38
N THR A 15 -1.73 4.48 -5.59
CA THR A 15 -1.35 5.86 -5.90
C THR A 15 0.17 6.06 -5.99
N TYR A 16 0.97 4.99 -6.05
CA TYR A 16 2.42 5.13 -6.08
C TYR A 16 2.91 5.66 -7.43
N VAL A 17 3.59 6.81 -7.39
CA VAL A 17 4.09 7.55 -8.58
C VAL A 17 5.60 7.73 -8.57
N GLY A 18 6.35 6.91 -7.82
CA GLY A 18 7.81 7.03 -7.73
C GLY A 18 8.31 8.07 -6.73
N LYS A 19 7.53 8.35 -5.68
CA LYS A 19 7.90 9.25 -4.58
C LYS A 19 7.90 8.48 -3.27
N GLY A 20 8.82 8.82 -2.38
CA GLY A 20 8.94 8.19 -1.08
C GLY A 20 10.00 8.87 -0.22
N TYR A 21 10.28 8.26 0.92
CA TYR A 21 11.10 8.83 2.00
C TYR A 21 12.56 9.10 1.64
N SER A 22 13.15 8.27 0.78
CA SER A 22 14.54 8.37 0.37
C SER A 22 14.74 7.77 -1.03
N PRO A 23 15.86 8.05 -1.71
CA PRO A 23 16.18 7.40 -2.98
C PRO A 23 16.21 5.87 -2.89
N ALA A 24 16.76 5.32 -1.80
CA ALA A 24 16.80 3.87 -1.56
C ALA A 24 15.40 3.28 -1.36
N PHE A 25 14.54 3.96 -0.60
CA PHE A 25 13.14 3.56 -0.44
C PHE A 25 12.39 3.57 -1.77
N THR A 26 12.53 4.64 -2.55
CA THR A 26 11.88 4.77 -3.86
C THR A 26 12.35 3.68 -4.82
N ALA A 27 13.67 3.44 -4.93
CA ALA A 27 14.20 2.40 -5.80
C ALA A 27 13.72 0.99 -5.41
N ASN A 28 13.58 0.73 -4.10
CA ASN A 28 13.01 -0.52 -3.62
C ASN A 28 11.53 -0.64 -3.93
N TYR A 29 10.76 0.43 -3.74
CA TYR A 29 9.33 0.43 -4.01
C TYR A 29 9.06 0.25 -5.53
N ASP A 30 9.91 0.81 -6.39
CA ASP A 30 9.91 0.54 -7.84
C ASP A 30 10.09 -0.95 -8.17
N ASN A 31 11.00 -1.63 -7.48
CA ASN A 31 11.18 -3.08 -7.64
C ASN A 31 9.96 -3.87 -7.15
N VAL A 32 9.33 -3.44 -6.06
CA VAL A 32 8.11 -4.07 -5.53
C VAL A 32 6.96 -3.94 -6.53
N VAL A 33 6.68 -2.75 -7.05
CA VAL A 33 5.59 -2.57 -8.03
C VAL A 33 5.87 -3.31 -9.33
N LYS A 34 7.12 -3.37 -9.78
CA LYS A 34 7.50 -4.19 -10.94
C LYS A 34 7.15 -5.67 -10.73
N ARG A 35 7.55 -6.26 -9.61
CA ARG A 35 7.26 -7.66 -9.26
C ARG A 35 5.75 -7.94 -9.24
N LEU A 36 4.98 -7.02 -8.64
CA LEU A 36 3.51 -7.12 -8.61
C LEU A 36 2.90 -7.02 -10.02
N GLY A 37 3.39 -6.10 -10.86
CA GLY A 37 2.97 -5.96 -12.25
C GLY A 37 3.32 -7.17 -13.13
N GLU A 38 4.35 -7.92 -12.77
CA GLU A 38 4.70 -9.23 -13.38
C GLU A 38 3.84 -10.39 -12.84
N GLY A 39 2.86 -10.10 -11.96
CA GLY A 39 1.89 -11.07 -11.44
C GLY A 39 2.31 -11.77 -10.15
N GLU A 40 3.38 -11.31 -9.47
CA GLU A 40 3.76 -11.89 -8.18
C GLU A 40 2.67 -11.62 -7.12
N ALA A 41 2.25 -12.67 -6.42
CA ALA A 41 1.20 -12.55 -5.41
C ALA A 41 1.68 -11.80 -4.15
N VAL A 42 0.76 -11.07 -3.54
CA VAL A 42 0.93 -10.44 -2.23
C VAL A 42 0.68 -11.47 -1.13
N LEU A 43 1.54 -11.48 -0.11
CA LEU A 43 1.30 -12.08 1.19
C LEU A 43 1.09 -10.97 2.23
N ILE A 44 -0.07 -10.96 2.88
CA ILE A 44 -0.34 -9.99 3.94
C ILE A 44 0.46 -10.34 5.19
N VAL A 45 1.16 -9.36 5.74
CA VAL A 45 2.00 -9.52 6.93
C VAL A 45 1.69 -8.45 7.99
N SER A 46 2.02 -8.76 9.23
CA SER A 46 2.08 -7.80 10.32
C SER A 46 3.50 -7.28 10.49
N GLY A 47 3.65 -6.00 10.81
CA GLY A 47 4.96 -5.37 11.00
C GLY A 47 5.66 -5.02 9.68
N PRO A 48 6.97 -4.75 9.70
CA PRO A 48 7.74 -4.38 8.52
C PRO A 48 7.56 -5.31 7.32
N ASP A 49 7.58 -4.75 6.12
CA ASP A 49 7.34 -5.47 4.89
C ASP A 49 8.36 -5.13 3.78
N ASP A 50 8.13 -5.66 2.59
CA ASP A 50 9.06 -5.53 1.47
C ASP A 50 9.20 -4.07 0.99
N ILE A 51 8.23 -3.18 1.26
CA ILE A 51 8.33 -1.75 0.92
C ILE A 51 9.22 -1.03 1.94
N CYS A 52 9.05 -1.31 3.23
CA CYS A 52 9.80 -0.66 4.30
C CYS A 52 11.27 -1.07 4.39
N ALA A 53 11.63 -2.23 3.84
CA ALA A 53 12.90 -2.93 4.08
C ALA A 53 14.16 -2.03 4.06
N PRO A 54 14.34 -1.07 3.14
CA PRO A 54 15.55 -0.25 3.09
C PRO A 54 15.77 0.70 4.28
N MET A 55 14.76 0.93 5.11
CA MET A 55 14.80 1.91 6.20
C MET A 55 14.72 1.26 7.59
N LEU A 56 14.87 -0.07 7.68
CA LEU A 56 14.74 -0.79 8.95
C LEU A 56 15.94 -0.60 9.89
N ASP A 57 17.11 -0.25 9.35
CA ASP A 57 18.31 0.00 10.14
C ASP A 57 18.42 1.46 10.62
N GLU A 58 17.45 2.31 10.28
CA GLU A 58 17.37 3.67 10.80
C GLU A 58 17.08 3.65 12.32
N ARG A 59 17.50 4.72 13.02
CA ARG A 59 17.32 4.81 14.48
C ARG A 59 15.84 4.73 14.89
N GLU A 60 14.97 5.33 14.09
CA GLU A 60 13.52 5.35 14.29
C GLU A 60 12.82 4.98 12.97
N PRO A 61 12.72 3.68 12.64
CA PRO A 61 12.10 3.25 11.39
C PRO A 61 10.65 3.71 11.32
N HIS A 62 10.29 4.44 10.26
CA HIS A 62 8.94 4.97 10.03
C HIS A 62 7.82 3.93 10.26
N CYS A 63 8.08 2.66 9.91
CA CYS A 63 7.13 1.56 9.98
C CYS A 63 6.93 0.97 11.38
N LEU A 64 7.78 1.33 12.34
CA LEU A 64 7.71 0.94 13.74
C LEU A 64 7.22 2.08 14.65
N GLY A 65 6.97 3.27 14.10
CA GLY A 65 6.46 4.41 14.85
C GLY A 65 5.02 4.23 15.37
N GLU A 66 4.62 5.12 16.27
CA GLU A 66 3.27 5.14 16.82
C GLU A 66 2.20 5.28 15.72
N GLY A 67 1.12 4.50 15.86
CA GLY A 67 0.02 4.47 14.89
C GLY A 67 0.25 3.62 13.64
N ALA A 68 1.46 3.07 13.40
CA ALA A 68 1.70 2.23 12.23
C ALA A 68 0.83 0.95 12.25
N ALA A 69 0.73 0.27 13.40
CA ALA A 69 -0.13 -0.90 13.57
C ALA A 69 -1.63 -0.57 13.48
N GLU A 70 -2.03 0.62 13.93
CA GLU A 70 -3.41 1.08 13.81
C GLU A 70 -3.79 1.32 12.35
N ARG A 71 -2.91 1.97 11.57
CA ARG A 71 -3.07 2.15 10.12
C ARG A 71 -3.21 0.82 9.40
N ASP A 72 -2.45 -0.21 9.78
CA ASP A 72 -2.63 -1.57 9.25
C ASP A 72 -4.03 -2.11 9.52
N GLY A 73 -4.52 -1.96 10.76
CA GLY A 73 -5.85 -2.39 11.14
C GLY A 73 -6.95 -1.69 10.34
N LEU A 74 -6.83 -0.38 10.15
CA LEU A 74 -7.77 0.41 9.33
C LEU A 74 -7.70 0.00 7.86
N GLY A 75 -6.49 -0.16 7.30
CA GLY A 75 -6.30 -0.61 5.93
C GLY A 75 -6.88 -2.01 5.68
N ALA A 76 -6.66 -2.95 6.61
CA ALA A 76 -7.21 -4.30 6.54
C ALA A 76 -8.75 -4.31 6.61
N ARG A 77 -9.33 -3.46 7.46
CA ARG A 77 -10.79 -3.31 7.56
C ARG A 77 -11.40 -2.77 6.28
N ASP A 78 -10.83 -1.67 5.76
CA ASP A 78 -11.32 -1.00 4.56
C ASP A 78 -11.20 -1.89 3.32
N VAL A 79 -10.03 -2.49 3.10
CA VAL A 79 -9.83 -3.43 1.99
C VAL A 79 -10.70 -4.67 2.16
N GLY A 80 -10.83 -5.19 3.38
CA GLY A 80 -11.69 -6.34 3.64
C GLY A 80 -13.17 -6.07 3.36
N ALA A 81 -13.67 -4.89 3.73
CA ALA A 81 -15.03 -4.46 3.40
C ALA A 81 -15.23 -4.37 1.88
N LEU A 82 -14.27 -3.82 1.15
CA LEU A 82 -14.30 -3.76 -0.31
C LEU A 82 -14.32 -5.15 -0.96
N LEU A 83 -13.50 -6.08 -0.46
CA LEU A 83 -13.41 -7.44 -0.99
C LEU A 83 -14.55 -8.36 -0.52
N GLY A 84 -15.43 -7.89 0.37
CA GLY A 84 -16.49 -8.70 0.98
C GLY A 84 -15.96 -9.85 1.85
N ARG A 85 -14.71 -9.78 2.31
CA ARG A 85 -14.08 -10.80 3.16
C ARG A 85 -13.03 -10.19 4.09
N PRO A 86 -12.78 -10.74 5.29
CA PRO A 86 -11.70 -10.27 6.14
C PRO A 86 -10.34 -10.34 5.44
N VAL A 87 -9.48 -9.35 5.69
CA VAL A 87 -8.06 -9.36 5.31
C VAL A 87 -7.22 -9.48 6.58
N ARG A 88 -6.34 -10.48 6.62
CA ARG A 88 -5.54 -10.87 7.79
C ARG A 88 -4.13 -11.25 7.36
N ALA A 89 -3.19 -11.16 8.30
CA ALA A 89 -1.85 -11.71 8.08
C ALA A 89 -1.93 -13.19 7.70
N GLY A 90 -1.17 -13.58 6.68
CA GLY A 90 -1.22 -14.91 6.06
C GLY A 90 -2.11 -15.00 4.82
N ASP A 91 -3.01 -14.04 4.59
CA ASP A 91 -3.82 -14.01 3.39
C ASP A 91 -2.97 -13.73 2.15
N ARG A 92 -3.39 -14.31 1.02
CA ARG A 92 -2.78 -14.08 -0.28
C ARG A 92 -3.75 -13.34 -1.20
N LEU A 93 -3.21 -12.36 -1.91
CA LEU A 93 -3.94 -11.55 -2.90
C LEU A 93 -3.12 -11.51 -4.20
N VAL A 94 -3.80 -11.49 -5.34
CA VAL A 94 -3.18 -11.16 -6.62
C VAL A 94 -3.71 -9.80 -7.02
N LEU A 95 -2.80 -8.89 -7.35
CA LEU A 95 -3.16 -7.55 -7.82
C LEU A 95 -3.07 -7.55 -9.35
N ASP A 96 -4.23 -7.69 -9.99
CA ASP A 96 -4.39 -7.54 -11.44
C ASP A 96 -5.34 -6.37 -11.77
N ALA A 97 -5.53 -6.08 -13.06
CA ALA A 97 -6.43 -5.02 -13.52
C ALA A 97 -7.86 -5.15 -12.95
N SER A 98 -8.36 -6.37 -12.75
CA SER A 98 -9.71 -6.62 -12.24
C SER A 98 -9.85 -6.32 -10.74
N SER A 99 -8.76 -6.47 -9.98
CA SER A 99 -8.69 -6.09 -8.57
C SER A 99 -8.32 -4.61 -8.36
N LEU A 100 -7.43 -4.05 -9.18
CA LEU A 100 -6.94 -2.68 -9.04
C LEU A 100 -8.02 -1.65 -9.39
N ALA A 101 -8.81 -1.89 -10.44
CA ALA A 101 -9.87 -0.97 -10.85
C ALA A 101 -10.91 -0.68 -9.74
N PRO A 102 -11.52 -1.70 -9.08
CA PRO A 102 -12.45 -1.45 -7.97
C PRO A 102 -11.75 -0.87 -6.73
N MET A 103 -10.51 -1.26 -6.43
CA MET A 103 -9.73 -0.65 -5.34
C MET A 103 -9.49 0.84 -5.57
N ARG A 104 -9.06 1.23 -6.77
CA ARG A 104 -8.90 2.63 -7.19
C ARG A 104 -10.21 3.40 -7.10
N LYS A 105 -11.31 2.83 -7.60
CA LYS A 105 -12.65 3.45 -7.48
C LYS A 105 -13.04 3.70 -6.04
N ALA A 106 -12.85 2.72 -5.16
CA ALA A 106 -13.17 2.83 -3.73
C ALA A 106 -12.28 3.87 -3.03
N PHE A 107 -10.99 3.91 -3.37
CA PHE A 107 -10.05 4.89 -2.86
C PHE A 107 -10.44 6.32 -3.26
N SER A 108 -10.76 6.56 -4.54
CA SER A 108 -11.21 7.89 -5.01
C SER A 108 -12.54 8.32 -4.39
N ALA A 109 -13.42 7.36 -4.08
CA ALA A 109 -14.67 7.63 -3.36
C ALA A 109 -14.48 7.84 -1.85
N GLY A 110 -13.27 7.71 -1.32
CA GLY A 110 -12.97 7.86 0.10
C GLY A 110 -13.36 6.65 0.96
N LEU A 111 -13.78 5.53 0.36
CA LEU A 111 -14.28 4.35 1.08
C LEU A 111 -13.15 3.54 1.74
N THR A 112 -11.93 3.65 1.22
CA THR A 112 -10.76 2.91 1.72
C THR A 112 -9.61 3.85 2.11
N ARG A 113 -9.93 4.90 2.88
CA ARG A 113 -8.97 5.96 3.24
C ARG A 113 -8.84 6.21 4.74
N GLN A 114 -9.42 5.37 5.61
CA GLN A 114 -9.33 5.59 7.05
C GLN A 114 -7.86 5.56 7.53
N ALA A 115 -7.06 4.63 6.99
CA ALA A 115 -5.63 4.54 7.26
C ALA A 115 -4.81 5.77 6.78
N CYS A 116 -5.37 6.61 5.90
CA CYS A 116 -4.69 7.80 5.39
C CYS A 116 -4.79 9.00 6.33
N SER A 117 -5.62 8.94 7.38
CA SER A 117 -5.77 10.04 8.34
C SER A 117 -4.42 10.34 9.01
N GLY A 118 -4.00 11.61 8.96
CA GLY A 118 -2.71 12.05 9.50
C GLY A 118 -1.48 11.51 8.75
N CYS A 119 -1.63 10.96 7.54
CA CYS A 119 -0.52 10.56 6.69
C CYS A 119 0.04 11.77 5.92
N GLU A 120 1.36 11.95 5.93
CA GLU A 120 2.06 13.05 5.24
C GLU A 120 1.87 13.03 3.71
N TRP A 121 1.61 11.84 3.14
CA TRP A 121 1.43 11.65 1.70
C TRP A 121 -0.03 11.78 1.24
N SER A 122 -0.97 12.04 2.17
CA SER A 122 -2.41 12.02 1.88
C SER A 122 -2.82 12.99 0.76
N ASP A 123 -2.22 14.18 0.72
CA ASP A 123 -2.47 15.18 -0.34
C ASP A 123 -1.94 14.73 -1.70
N LEU A 124 -0.74 14.16 -1.74
CA LEU A 124 -0.18 13.58 -2.97
C LEU A 124 -1.11 12.47 -3.49
N CYS A 125 -1.51 11.54 -2.63
CA CYS A 125 -2.40 10.45 -3.01
C CYS A 125 -3.77 10.96 -3.47
N SER A 126 -4.27 12.06 -2.89
CA SER A 126 -5.49 12.74 -3.35
C SER A 126 -5.32 13.34 -4.75
N ALA A 127 -4.20 14.01 -5.02
CA ALA A 127 -3.91 14.54 -6.36
C ALA A 127 -3.84 13.43 -7.41
N VAL A 128 -3.17 12.31 -7.09
CA VAL A 128 -3.12 11.12 -7.97
C VAL A 128 -4.52 10.56 -8.21
N ALA A 129 -5.34 10.40 -7.17
CA ALA A 129 -6.71 9.92 -7.31
C ALA A 129 -7.59 10.85 -8.17
N LEU A 130 -7.43 12.18 -8.03
CA LEU A 130 -8.13 13.19 -8.84
C LEU A 130 -7.68 13.18 -10.31
N SER A 131 -6.41 12.84 -10.58
CA SER A 131 -5.90 12.65 -11.95
C SER A 131 -6.39 11.36 -12.62
N GLY A 132 -7.18 10.53 -11.92
CA GLY A 132 -7.58 9.22 -12.41
C GLY A 132 -6.45 8.19 -12.36
N PHE A 133 -5.54 8.31 -11.39
CA PHE A 133 -4.39 7.43 -11.20
C PHE A 133 -3.38 7.46 -12.35
N GLN A 134 -3.27 8.60 -13.03
CA GLN A 134 -2.21 8.83 -14.02
C GLN A 134 -0.84 8.69 -13.37
N ASP A 135 0.13 8.23 -14.16
CA ASP A 135 1.54 8.04 -13.77
C ASP A 135 1.79 7.05 -12.62
N THR A 136 0.75 6.31 -12.20
CA THR A 136 0.93 5.23 -11.22
C THR A 136 1.75 4.10 -11.83
N ARG A 137 2.66 3.54 -11.02
CA ARG A 137 3.67 2.57 -11.49
C ARG A 137 3.21 1.11 -11.41
N LEU A 138 2.02 0.86 -10.89
CA LEU A 138 1.33 -0.45 -10.85
C LEU A 138 0.07 -0.39 -11.70
#